data_AF-A0A0Q1DXE5-F1
#
_entry.id   AF-A0A0Q1DXE5-F1
#
_cell.length_a   1.000
_cell.length_b   1.000
_cell.length_c   1.000
_cell.angle_alpha   90.00
_cell.angle_beta   90.00
_cell.angle_gamma   90.00
#
_symmetry.space_group_name_H-M   'P 1'
#
loop_
_entity.id
_entity.type
_entity.pdbx_description
1 polymer ?
#
loop_
_entity_poly.entity_id
_entity_poly.type
_entity_poly.pdbx_seq_one_letter_code
_entity_poly.pdbx_strand_id
1 'polypeptide(L)'
;MSGSLTDIPGLAVGHHSMDSTGVTVIRVTDGDGALAAVDVRGGGPGTRETDLLDPHNTVERVHAITLAGGSAFGLAAADGVMRGLAQQKVGFPATKNIRIPIVPGAVIFDLLVGDQRLPGAAQGVEALKDSYRAQEPRRGSVGAGCGATAGRLRGGVGQAALKVGDYRVAALVVANPMGGW
;
A
#
# COMPACT_ATOMS: atom_id res chain seq x y z
N MET A 1 3.37 11.54 18.93
CA MET A 1 3.50 10.51 17.88
C MET A 1 2.38 9.51 18.14
N SER A 2 1.57 9.27 17.13
CA SER A 2 0.46 8.30 17.13
C SER A 2 0.94 6.85 17.02
N GLY A 3 2.26 6.64 16.84
CA GLY A 3 2.88 5.33 16.66
C GLY A 3 2.51 4.74 15.31
N SER A 4 2.48 5.55 14.25
CA SER A 4 1.95 5.15 12.95
C SER A 4 2.72 5.74 11.77
N LEU A 5 2.44 5.23 10.56
CA LEU A 5 3.11 5.70 9.35
C LEU A 5 2.86 7.21 9.08
N THR A 6 1.70 7.73 9.49
CA THR A 6 1.34 9.15 9.31
C THR A 6 2.02 10.10 10.32
N ASP A 7 2.86 9.59 11.24
CA ASP A 7 3.77 10.43 12.03
C ASP A 7 4.93 10.99 11.18
N ILE A 8 5.14 10.43 9.98
CA ILE A 8 6.05 10.94 8.95
C ILE A 8 5.31 12.00 8.13
N PRO A 9 5.73 13.28 8.17
CA PRO A 9 5.14 14.31 7.33
C PRO A 9 5.24 13.92 5.85
N GLY A 10 4.18 14.20 5.08
CA GLY A 10 4.16 13.86 3.66
C GLY A 10 3.53 12.51 3.32
N LEU A 11 3.11 11.71 4.31
CA LEU A 11 2.46 10.41 4.10
C LEU A 11 1.02 10.40 4.63
N ALA A 12 0.14 9.73 3.89
CA ALA A 12 -1.22 9.41 4.29
C ALA A 12 -1.53 7.93 4.04
N VAL A 13 -2.44 7.36 4.83
CA VAL A 13 -2.84 5.95 4.70
C VAL A 13 -4.35 5.86 4.55
N GLY A 14 -4.82 5.10 3.56
CA GLY A 14 -6.23 4.81 3.34
C GLY A 14 -6.47 3.31 3.22
N HIS A 15 -7.67 2.89 3.60
CA HIS A 15 -8.10 1.50 3.58
C HIS A 15 -9.46 1.35 2.91
N HIS A 16 -9.64 0.27 2.15
CA HIS A 16 -10.95 -0.20 1.75
C HIS A 16 -11.08 -1.68 2.12
N SER A 17 -12.03 -1.98 3.01
CA SER A 17 -12.27 -3.32 3.54
C SER A 17 -13.46 -3.99 2.85
N MET A 18 -13.32 -5.27 2.53
CA MET A 18 -14.34 -6.10 1.88
C MET A 18 -14.57 -7.40 2.67
N ASP A 19 -14.83 -7.27 3.97
CA ASP A 19 -14.99 -8.37 4.93
C ASP A 19 -13.74 -9.25 5.10
N SER A 20 -13.48 -10.17 4.18
CA SER A 20 -12.37 -11.13 4.19
C SER A 20 -11.17 -10.71 3.35
N THR A 21 -11.19 -9.54 2.72
CA THR A 21 -10.07 -9.02 1.94
C THR A 21 -10.14 -7.49 1.89
N GLY A 22 -9.22 -6.85 1.18
CA GLY A 22 -9.27 -5.41 0.95
C GLY A 22 -7.98 -4.83 0.41
N VAL A 23 -7.92 -3.49 0.42
CA VAL A 23 -6.80 -2.70 -0.11
C VAL A 23 -6.35 -1.70 0.93
N THR A 24 -5.05 -1.49 1.02
CA THR A 24 -4.40 -0.43 1.77
C THR A 24 -3.52 0.39 0.83
N VAL A 25 -3.71 1.71 0.87
CA VAL A 25 -2.95 2.67 0.06
C VAL A 25 -2.11 3.50 1.00
N ILE A 26 -0.81 3.53 0.77
CA ILE A 26 0.10 4.52 1.34
C ILE A 26 0.29 5.59 0.28
N ARG A 27 -0.25 6.79 0.49
CA ARG A 27 -0.19 7.90 -0.46
C ARG A 27 0.87 8.90 -0.03
N VAL A 28 1.67 9.35 -0.97
CA VAL A 28 2.52 10.52 -0.79
C VAL A 28 1.66 11.77 -0.99
N THR A 29 1.64 12.66 -0.01
CA THR A 29 0.81 13.88 -0.06
C THR A 29 1.44 14.98 -0.89
N ASP A 30 2.75 14.93 -1.09
CA ASP A 30 3.47 15.75 -2.05
C ASP A 30 3.24 15.21 -3.47
N GLY A 31 2.84 16.09 -4.40
CA GLY A 31 2.52 15.74 -5.77
C GLY A 31 3.72 15.28 -6.60
N ASP A 32 4.95 15.62 -6.17
CA ASP A 32 6.19 15.17 -6.81
C ASP A 32 6.65 13.78 -6.35
N GLY A 33 5.94 13.19 -5.38
CA GLY A 33 6.20 11.84 -4.88
C GLY A 33 7.34 11.76 -3.88
N ALA A 34 7.65 10.54 -3.44
CA ALA A 34 8.72 10.25 -2.48
C ALA A 34 9.73 9.28 -3.09
N LEU A 35 11.02 9.47 -2.77
CA LEU A 35 12.06 8.50 -3.10
C LEU A 35 11.70 7.13 -2.50
N ALA A 36 11.80 6.07 -3.30
CA ALA A 36 11.47 4.72 -2.86
C ALA A 36 12.43 3.67 -3.41
N ALA A 37 12.54 2.58 -2.66
CA ALA A 37 13.25 1.36 -3.02
C ALA A 37 12.42 0.15 -2.56
N VAL A 38 12.74 -1.04 -3.05
CA VAL A 38 12.05 -2.28 -2.66
C VAL A 38 13.03 -3.42 -2.47
N ASP A 39 12.75 -4.28 -1.49
CA ASP A 39 13.43 -5.57 -1.30
C ASP A 39 12.37 -6.68 -1.20
N VAL A 40 12.45 -7.64 -2.11
CA VAL A 40 11.51 -8.77 -2.22
C VAL A 40 12.22 -10.05 -1.79
N ARG A 41 11.86 -10.58 -0.62
CA ARG A 41 12.57 -11.71 0.01
C ARG A 41 11.77 -13.02 0.07
N GLY A 42 10.46 -12.98 -0.16
CA GLY A 42 9.61 -14.18 -0.17
C GLY A 42 9.75 -14.98 -1.47
N GLY A 43 9.69 -16.31 -1.40
CA GLY A 43 9.87 -17.19 -2.58
C GLY A 43 8.69 -17.24 -3.56
N GLY A 44 7.53 -16.70 -3.19
CA GLY A 44 6.34 -16.60 -4.05
C GLY A 44 5.77 -15.19 -4.08
N PRO A 45 6.51 -14.21 -4.64
CA PRO A 45 6.08 -12.83 -4.63
C PRO A 45 4.95 -12.57 -5.64
N GLY A 46 3.99 -11.74 -5.24
CA GLY A 46 3.07 -11.06 -6.15
C GLY A 46 3.32 -9.57 -6.05
N THR A 47 3.92 -8.98 -7.09
CA THR A 47 4.35 -7.58 -7.08
C THR A 47 3.99 -6.87 -8.39
N ARG A 48 3.96 -5.54 -8.32
CA ARG A 48 3.79 -4.64 -9.45
C ARG A 48 4.81 -3.52 -9.39
N GLU A 49 5.42 -3.18 -10.54
CA GLU A 49 6.30 -2.03 -10.74
C GLU A 49 7.53 -2.01 -9.83
N THR A 50 8.00 -3.17 -9.36
CA THR A 50 9.17 -3.27 -8.49
C THR A 50 10.49 -3.00 -9.22
N ASP A 51 10.60 -3.39 -10.50
CA ASP A 51 11.81 -3.16 -11.30
C ASP A 51 12.13 -1.66 -11.42
N LEU A 52 11.12 -0.79 -11.49
CA LEU A 52 11.31 0.67 -11.54
C LEU A 52 12.03 1.23 -10.32
N LEU A 53 12.00 0.52 -9.18
CA LEU A 53 12.58 0.97 -7.92
C LEU A 53 14.04 0.53 -7.73
N ASP A 54 14.64 -0.10 -8.75
CA ASP A 54 16.07 -0.36 -8.75
C ASP A 54 16.84 0.98 -8.87
N PRO A 55 17.85 1.25 -8.01
CA PRO A 55 18.60 2.52 -8.01
C PRO A 55 19.24 2.94 -9.34
N HIS A 56 19.44 2.03 -10.31
CA HIS A 56 19.98 2.40 -11.62
C HIS A 56 18.93 2.92 -12.61
N ASN A 57 17.64 2.88 -12.27
CA ASN A 57 16.54 3.30 -13.13
C ASN A 57 16.22 4.79 -12.98
N THR A 58 15.57 5.35 -14.01
CA THR A 58 15.29 6.80 -14.12
C THR A 58 14.15 7.31 -13.24
N VAL A 59 13.29 6.40 -12.77
CA VAL A 59 12.09 6.72 -11.98
C VAL A 59 12.34 6.41 -10.52
N GLU A 60 12.82 7.40 -9.79
CA GLU A 60 13.20 7.22 -8.37
C GLU A 60 12.03 7.46 -7.39
N ARG A 61 10.96 8.11 -7.86
CA ARG A 61 9.86 8.59 -7.00
C ARG A 61 8.55 7.87 -7.26
N VAL A 62 7.89 7.49 -6.17
CA VAL A 62 6.55 6.89 -6.16
C VAL A 62 5.53 7.86 -5.61
N HIS A 63 4.28 7.70 -6.02
CA HIS A 63 3.19 8.60 -5.63
C HIS A 63 2.22 7.90 -4.67
N ALA A 64 2.15 6.58 -4.74
CA ALA A 64 1.52 5.73 -3.76
C ALA A 64 2.13 4.33 -3.78
N ILE A 65 1.91 3.57 -2.72
CA ILE A 65 2.14 2.13 -2.64
C ILE A 65 0.81 1.45 -2.35
N THR A 66 0.56 0.34 -3.02
CA THR A 66 -0.66 -0.48 -2.81
C THR A 66 -0.32 -1.81 -2.19
N LEU A 67 -1.02 -2.12 -1.09
CA LEU A 67 -1.02 -3.45 -0.48
C LEU A 67 -2.44 -3.99 -0.61
N ALA A 68 -2.59 -5.23 -1.06
CA ALA A 68 -3.92 -5.82 -1.23
C ALA A 68 -3.96 -7.30 -0.87
N GLY A 69 -5.15 -7.77 -0.49
CA GLY A 69 -5.47 -9.18 -0.51
C GLY A 69 -5.81 -9.68 -1.93
N GLY A 70 -6.34 -10.89 -2.04
CA GLY A 70 -6.77 -11.49 -3.30
C GLY A 70 -5.65 -12.12 -4.12
N SER A 71 -4.45 -12.31 -3.55
CA SER A 71 -3.29 -12.83 -4.28
C SER A 71 -2.98 -11.99 -5.53
N ALA A 72 -2.41 -12.59 -6.58
CA ALA A 72 -2.05 -11.90 -7.82
C ALA A 72 -3.20 -11.09 -8.45
N PHE A 73 -4.47 -11.47 -8.25
CA PHE A 73 -5.62 -10.68 -8.72
C PHE A 73 -5.68 -9.29 -8.06
N GLY A 74 -5.30 -9.19 -6.80
CA GLY A 74 -5.29 -7.94 -6.02
C GLY A 74 -4.36 -6.86 -6.58
N LEU A 75 -3.38 -7.23 -7.42
CA LEU A 75 -2.50 -6.27 -8.09
C LEU A 75 -3.29 -5.31 -9.00
N ALA A 76 -4.51 -5.69 -9.42
CA ALA A 76 -5.42 -4.83 -10.17
C ALA A 76 -5.88 -3.59 -9.38
N ALA A 77 -5.79 -3.59 -8.04
CA ALA A 77 -6.11 -2.42 -7.22
C ALA A 77 -5.24 -1.20 -7.56
N ALA A 78 -3.98 -1.43 -7.96
CA ALA A 78 -3.05 -0.36 -8.32
C ALA A 78 -3.52 0.48 -9.52
N ASP A 79 -4.23 -0.10 -10.50
CA ASP A 79 -4.77 0.65 -11.64
C ASP A 79 -5.76 1.73 -11.19
N GLY A 80 -6.62 1.41 -10.23
CA GLY A 80 -7.55 2.38 -9.65
C GLY A 80 -6.86 3.54 -8.96
N VAL A 81 -5.81 3.24 -8.19
CA VAL A 81 -5.01 4.25 -7.49
C VAL A 81 -4.27 5.13 -8.49
N MET A 82 -3.64 4.53 -9.51
CA MET A 82 -2.97 5.23 -10.60
C MET A 82 -3.93 6.20 -11.30
N ARG A 83 -5.10 5.73 -11.74
CA ARG A 83 -6.09 6.59 -12.40
C ARG A 83 -6.60 7.71 -11.50
N GLY A 84 -6.84 7.43 -10.22
CA GLY A 84 -7.27 8.45 -9.25
C GLY A 84 -6.21 9.54 -9.02
N LEU A 85 -4.93 9.18 -8.96
CA LEU A 85 -3.83 10.15 -8.88
C LEU A 85 -3.67 10.94 -10.18
N ALA A 86 -3.81 10.29 -11.34
CA ALA A 86 -3.75 10.95 -12.64
C ALA A 86 -4.85 12.02 -12.81
N GLN A 87 -6.06 11.75 -12.33
CA GLN A 87 -7.16 12.74 -12.29
C GLN A 87 -6.81 13.98 -11.46
N GLN A 88 -5.97 13.82 -10.46
CA GLN A 88 -5.47 14.92 -9.62
C GLN A 88 -4.17 15.55 -10.16
N LYS A 89 -3.72 15.13 -11.35
CA LYS A 89 -2.45 15.57 -11.96
C LYS A 89 -1.24 15.30 -11.07
N VAL A 90 -1.29 14.23 -10.26
CA VAL A 90 -0.16 13.72 -9.49
C VAL A 90 0.57 12.68 -10.32
N GLY A 91 1.89 12.73 -10.37
CA GLY A 91 2.67 11.78 -11.17
C GLY A 91 4.01 12.32 -11.66
N PHE A 92 4.84 11.39 -12.13
CA PHE A 92 6.13 11.65 -12.76
C PHE A 92 5.92 12.54 -14.00
N PRO A 93 6.60 13.68 -14.12
CA PRO A 93 6.43 14.60 -15.23
C PRO A 93 7.11 14.07 -16.51
N ALA A 94 6.43 13.18 -17.23
CA ALA A 94 6.92 12.62 -18.49
C ALA A 94 7.07 13.69 -19.59
N THR A 95 6.20 14.71 -19.57
CA THR A 95 6.33 15.94 -20.38
C THR A 95 5.81 17.14 -19.59
N LYS A 96 5.84 18.34 -20.18
CA LYS A 96 5.24 19.55 -19.60
C LYS A 96 3.76 19.38 -19.19
N ASN A 97 3.00 18.55 -19.93
CA ASN A 97 1.56 18.41 -19.76
C ASN A 97 1.10 17.00 -19.35
N ILE A 98 2.01 16.01 -19.34
CA ILE A 98 1.69 14.62 -19.07
C ILE A 98 2.40 14.19 -17.79
N ARG A 99 1.61 13.76 -16.81
CA ARG A 99 2.10 13.16 -15.56
C ARG A 99 1.66 11.70 -15.47
N ILE A 100 2.61 10.83 -15.09
CA ILE A 100 2.41 9.39 -14.98
C ILE A 100 2.58 9.00 -13.51
N PRO A 101 1.50 8.71 -12.77
CA PRO A 101 1.61 8.18 -11.42
C PRO A 101 2.33 6.84 -11.41
N ILE A 102 3.28 6.70 -10.50
CA ILE A 102 4.04 5.48 -10.26
C ILE A 102 3.50 4.87 -8.97
N VAL A 103 2.90 3.68 -9.09
CA VAL A 103 2.15 3.02 -8.02
C VAL A 103 2.57 1.55 -7.88
N PRO A 104 3.72 1.29 -7.24
CA PRO A 104 4.13 -0.06 -6.93
C PRO A 104 3.14 -0.74 -5.99
N GLY A 105 3.14 -2.06 -6.02
CA GLY A 105 2.26 -2.82 -5.15
C GLY A 105 2.75 -4.21 -4.83
N ALA A 106 2.21 -4.75 -3.75
CA ALA A 106 2.43 -6.12 -3.31
C ALA A 106 1.12 -6.71 -2.75
N VAL A 107 0.99 -8.03 -2.81
CA VAL A 107 -0.22 -8.73 -2.39
C VAL A 107 0.06 -9.80 -1.34
N ILE A 108 -0.97 -10.08 -0.53
CA ILE A 108 -1.03 -11.28 0.31
C ILE A 108 -2.01 -12.29 -0.28
N PHE A 109 -1.86 -13.55 0.12
CA PHE A 109 -2.82 -14.60 -0.16
C PHE A 109 -3.79 -14.76 1.02
N ASP A 110 -5.05 -14.39 0.82
CA ASP A 110 -6.14 -14.47 1.80
C ASP A 110 -7.39 -15.20 1.26
N LEU A 111 -7.30 -15.82 0.08
CA LEU A 111 -8.42 -16.47 -0.62
C LEU A 111 -8.97 -17.73 0.08
N LEU A 112 -8.34 -18.17 1.17
CA LEU A 112 -8.83 -19.25 2.03
C LEU A 112 -9.67 -18.73 3.20
N VAL A 113 -9.82 -17.40 3.34
CA VAL A 113 -10.57 -16.76 4.41
C VAL A 113 -11.86 -16.17 3.86
N GLY A 114 -13.00 -16.53 4.46
CA GLY A 114 -14.31 -15.99 4.09
C GLY A 114 -14.65 -16.15 2.60
N ASP A 115 -15.31 -15.15 2.03
CA ASP A 115 -15.66 -15.14 0.61
C ASP A 115 -14.42 -14.89 -0.26
N GLN A 116 -14.35 -15.56 -1.41
CA GLN A 116 -13.28 -15.39 -2.41
C GLN A 116 -13.44 -14.11 -3.24
N ARG A 117 -13.58 -12.96 -2.56
CA ARG A 117 -13.66 -11.64 -3.20
C ARG A 117 -12.28 -11.24 -3.71
N LEU A 118 -12.26 -10.57 -4.86
CA LEU A 118 -11.03 -10.15 -5.53
C LEU A 118 -10.99 -8.62 -5.59
N PRO A 119 -10.13 -7.95 -4.79
CA PRO A 119 -9.96 -6.51 -4.89
C PRO A 119 -9.47 -6.11 -6.28
N GLY A 120 -10.08 -5.10 -6.88
CA GLY A 120 -9.69 -4.55 -8.18
C GLY A 120 -9.58 -3.04 -8.16
N ALA A 121 -9.55 -2.44 -9.36
CA ALA A 121 -9.37 -1.00 -9.52
C ALA A 121 -10.39 -0.16 -8.72
N ALA A 122 -11.66 -0.59 -8.65
CA ALA A 122 -12.69 0.12 -7.88
C ALA A 122 -12.32 0.21 -6.38
N GLN A 123 -11.86 -0.90 -5.79
CA GLN A 123 -11.43 -0.93 -4.38
C GLN A 123 -10.17 -0.10 -4.15
N GLY A 124 -9.24 -0.09 -5.13
CA GLY A 124 -8.09 0.80 -5.12
C GLY A 124 -8.48 2.28 -5.08
N VAL A 125 -9.46 2.69 -5.90
CA VAL A 125 -10.01 4.05 -5.88
C VAL A 125 -10.61 4.38 -4.51
N GLU A 126 -11.38 3.47 -3.91
CA GLU A 126 -11.98 3.73 -2.59
C GLU A 126 -10.92 3.84 -1.49
N ALA A 127 -9.90 2.98 -1.49
CA ALA A 127 -8.80 3.08 -0.53
C ALA A 127 -7.98 4.39 -0.73
N LEU A 128 -7.79 4.81 -1.99
CA LEU A 128 -7.17 6.10 -2.29
C LEU A 128 -8.02 7.27 -1.78
N LYS A 129 -9.32 7.30 -2.04
CA LYS A 129 -10.25 8.33 -1.51
C LYS A 129 -10.19 8.39 0.01
N ASP A 130 -10.17 7.24 0.65
CA ASP A 130 -10.08 7.13 2.10
C ASP A 130 -8.78 7.74 2.65
N SER A 131 -7.66 7.64 1.91
CA SER A 131 -6.37 8.28 2.27
C SER A 131 -6.37 9.81 2.22
N TYR A 132 -7.39 10.45 1.62
CA TYR A 132 -7.54 11.92 1.63
C TYR A 132 -8.28 12.43 2.87
N ARG A 133 -8.88 11.54 3.66
CA ARG A 133 -9.59 11.91 4.88
C ARG A 133 -8.59 11.95 6.04
N ALA A 134 -8.65 13.01 6.84
CA ALA A 134 -7.93 13.04 8.12
C ALA A 134 -8.59 12.02 9.06
N GLN A 135 -7.90 10.92 9.35
CA GLN A 135 -8.41 9.85 10.21
C GLN A 135 -7.34 9.40 11.18
N GLU A 136 -7.77 8.90 12.33
CA GLU A 136 -6.89 8.20 13.26
C GLU A 136 -6.29 6.94 12.61
N PRO A 137 -5.03 6.59 12.91
CA PRO A 137 -4.39 5.42 12.34
C PRO A 137 -5.12 4.12 12.72
N ARG A 138 -5.58 3.38 11.71
CA ARG A 138 -6.27 2.10 11.88
C ARG A 138 -5.30 0.92 11.82
N ARG A 139 -5.62 -0.14 12.58
CA ARG A 139 -4.84 -1.38 12.76
C ARG A 139 -5.82 -2.58 12.83
N GLY A 140 -5.31 -3.80 12.68
CA GLY A 140 -6.10 -5.03 12.72
C GLY A 140 -6.71 -5.39 11.36
N SER A 141 -7.94 -5.91 11.37
CA SER A 141 -8.67 -6.38 10.18
C SER A 141 -9.24 -5.22 9.35
N VAL A 142 -8.36 -4.41 8.76
CA VAL A 142 -8.71 -3.30 7.87
C VAL A 142 -7.93 -3.41 6.57
N GLY A 143 -8.54 -2.98 5.46
CA GLY A 143 -7.88 -2.96 4.16
C GLY A 143 -7.29 -4.33 3.79
N ALA A 144 -6.01 -4.35 3.42
CA ALA A 144 -5.32 -5.58 3.04
C ALA A 144 -5.14 -6.56 4.22
N GLY A 145 -5.35 -6.12 5.45
CA GLY A 145 -5.28 -6.96 6.65
C GLY A 145 -6.58 -7.69 6.98
N CYS A 146 -7.67 -7.50 6.23
CA CYS A 146 -8.97 -8.09 6.53
C CYS A 146 -8.93 -9.62 6.62
N GLY A 147 -8.39 -10.29 5.60
CA GLY A 147 -8.22 -11.75 5.56
C GLY A 147 -6.85 -12.26 5.97
N ALA A 148 -6.00 -11.38 6.52
CA ALA A 148 -4.64 -11.76 6.86
C ALA A 148 -4.59 -12.72 8.06
N THR A 149 -3.73 -13.74 7.99
CA THR A 149 -3.50 -14.73 9.03
C THR A 149 -2.02 -14.80 9.40
N ALA A 150 -1.73 -15.05 10.67
CA ALA A 150 -0.39 -15.29 11.17
C ALA A 150 -0.34 -16.70 11.75
N GLY A 151 0.05 -17.67 10.92
CA GLY A 151 -0.12 -19.08 11.25
C GLY A 151 -1.60 -19.41 11.50
N ARG A 152 -1.94 -19.80 12.73
CA ARG A 152 -3.33 -20.09 13.15
C ARG A 152 -4.06 -18.89 13.77
N LEU A 153 -3.36 -17.77 13.95
CA LEU A 153 -3.91 -16.59 14.58
C LEU A 153 -4.39 -15.60 13.52
N ARG A 154 -5.27 -14.69 13.95
CA ARG A 154 -5.66 -13.54 13.14
C ARG A 154 -4.44 -12.64 12.94
N GLY A 155 -4.12 -12.33 11.69
CA GLY A 155 -3.12 -11.35 11.29
C GLY A 155 -3.72 -9.95 11.19
N GLY A 156 -3.18 -9.11 10.31
CA GLY A 156 -3.79 -7.82 9.97
C GLY A 156 -2.80 -6.70 9.70
N VAL A 157 -3.31 -5.47 9.65
CA VAL A 157 -2.50 -4.26 9.52
C VAL A 157 -1.92 -3.89 10.89
N GLY A 158 -0.60 -3.79 10.97
CA GLY A 158 0.15 -3.26 12.11
C GLY A 158 0.86 -1.96 11.74
N GLN A 159 1.01 -1.05 12.70
CA GLN A 159 1.77 0.19 12.51
C GLN A 159 2.56 0.56 13.77
N ALA A 160 3.76 1.11 13.57
CA ALA A 160 4.63 1.63 14.63
C ALA A 160 5.45 2.83 14.11
N ALA A 161 5.86 3.73 15.01
CA ALA A 161 6.76 4.84 14.70
C ALA A 161 7.66 5.18 15.90
N LEU A 162 8.88 5.62 15.60
CA LEU A 162 9.86 6.06 16.60
C LEU A 162 10.71 7.23 16.07
N LYS A 163 11.28 8.00 17.00
CA LYS A 163 12.28 9.03 16.71
C LYS A 163 13.68 8.43 16.93
N VAL A 164 14.58 8.61 15.96
CA VAL A 164 15.98 8.16 16.01
C VAL A 164 16.87 9.34 15.69
N GLY A 165 17.54 9.91 16.70
CA GLY A 165 18.25 11.18 16.54
C GLY A 165 17.29 12.27 16.05
N ASP A 166 17.63 12.90 14.92
CA ASP A 166 16.80 13.93 14.27
C ASP A 166 15.77 13.35 13.28
N TYR A 167 15.81 12.05 13.01
CA TYR A 167 14.93 11.38 12.05
C TYR A 167 13.71 10.77 12.72
N ARG A 168 12.64 10.60 11.95
CA ARG A 168 11.49 9.75 12.30
C ARG A 168 11.48 8.54 11.40
N VAL A 169 11.25 7.38 11.99
CA VAL A 169 11.13 6.11 11.28
C VAL A 169 9.78 5.50 11.65
N ALA A 170 9.03 5.06 10.66
CA ALA A 170 7.75 4.42 10.86
C ALA A 170 7.58 3.23 9.91
N ALA A 171 6.73 2.30 10.32
CA ALA A 171 6.44 1.09 9.56
C ALA A 171 4.93 0.83 9.54
N LEU A 172 4.45 0.35 8.39
CA LEU A 172 3.14 -0.27 8.23
C LEU A 172 3.35 -1.67 7.66
N VAL A 173 2.71 -2.66 8.27
CA VAL A 173 2.85 -4.07 7.92
C VAL A 173 1.48 -4.68 7.69
N VAL A 174 1.33 -5.48 6.64
CA VAL A 174 0.20 -6.42 6.49
C VAL A 174 0.73 -7.78 6.89
N ALA A 175 0.48 -8.19 8.13
CA ALA A 175 1.01 -9.42 8.68
C ALA A 175 0.18 -10.62 8.21
N ASN A 176 0.64 -11.28 7.15
CA ASN A 176 0.11 -12.54 6.63
C ASN A 176 1.15 -13.68 6.58
N PRO A 177 1.97 -13.92 7.63
CA PRO A 177 2.99 -14.95 7.55
C PRO A 177 2.38 -16.36 7.61
N MET A 178 2.92 -17.27 6.80
CA MET A 178 2.66 -18.71 6.95
C MET A 178 3.16 -19.29 8.29
N GLY A 179 4.00 -18.54 9.02
CA GLY A 179 4.80 -18.98 10.18
C GLY A 179 4.12 -20.00 11.11
N GLY A 180 4.93 -20.95 11.61
CA GLY A 180 4.46 -22.08 12.39
C GLY A 180 4.32 -21.82 13.89
N TRP A 181 3.23 -22.42 14.42
CA TRP A 181 2.91 -22.87 15.79
C TRP A 181 2.96 -21.87 16.94
#